data_AF-A0A6B3EQX7-F1
#
_entry.id   AF-A0A6B3EQX7-F1
#
_cell.length_a   1.000
_cell.length_b   1.000
_cell.length_c   1.000
_cell.angle_alpha   90.00
_cell.angle_beta   90.00
_cell.angle_gamma   90.00
#
_symmetry.space_group_name_H-M   'P 1'
#
loop_
_entity.id
_entity.type
_entity.pdbx_description
1 polymer ?
#
loop_
_entity_poly.entity_id
_entity_poly.type
_entity_poly.pdbx_seq_one_letter_code
_entity_poly.pdbx_strand_id
1 'polypeptide(L)' 'MPQEDHPTPREHFPAPESGMLLSYFLTVADVPRSRAFYTDVLGGELVLAENPCTVRLA' A
#
# COMPACT_ATOMS: atom_id res chain seq x y z
N MET A 1 20.54 3.88 -21.85
CA MET A 1 20.28 4.41 -20.51
C MET A 1 20.06 3.20 -19.60
N PRO A 2 20.89 2.96 -18.57
CA PRO A 2 20.58 1.94 -17.59
C PRO A 2 19.28 2.37 -16.90
N GLN A 3 18.26 1.53 -16.96
CA GLN A 3 16.99 1.78 -16.31
C GLN A 3 17.26 1.66 -14.81
N GLU A 4 17.22 2.79 -14.11
CA GLU A 4 17.40 2.83 -12.66
C GLU A 4 16.35 1.91 -12.02
N ASP A 5 16.82 1.13 -11.04
CA ASP A 5 16.06 0.16 -10.28
C ASP A 5 14.96 0.89 -9.49
N HIS A 6 13.87 1.25 -10.17
CA HIS A 6 12.68 1.75 -9.51
C HIS A 6 11.96 0.54 -8.93
N PRO A 7 11.92 0.36 -7.59
CA PRO A 7 11.28 -0.78 -6.98
C PRO A 7 9.86 -0.87 -7.51
N THR A 8 9.54 -2.00 -8.12
CA THR A 8 8.22 -2.16 -8.73
C THR A 8 7.20 -2.29 -7.61
N PRO A 9 5.98 -1.73 -7.72
CA PRO A 9 4.97 -1.82 -6.67
C PRO A 9 4.78 -3.24 -6.10
N ARG A 10 5.00 -4.26 -6.94
CA ARG A 10 4.98 -5.69 -6.57
C ARG A 10 5.91 -6.08 -5.41
N GLU A 11 7.04 -5.41 -5.22
CA GLU A 11 7.99 -5.74 -4.14
C GLU A 11 7.44 -5.34 -2.76
N HIS A 12 6.53 -4.38 -2.70
CA HIS A 12 5.93 -3.91 -1.45
C HIS A 12 4.60 -4.59 -1.12
N PHE A 13 3.94 -5.22 -2.09
CA PHE A 13 2.77 -6.04 -1.84
C PHE A 13 3.17 -7.38 -1.20
N PRO A 14 2.49 -7.84 -0.14
CA PRO A 14 2.78 -9.14 0.44
C PRO A 14 2.40 -10.25 -0.55
N ALA A 15 3.38 -11.08 -0.93
CA ALA A 15 3.18 -12.26 -1.76
C ALA A 15 3.54 -13.51 -0.94
N PRO A 16 2.57 -14.16 -0.27
CA PRO A 16 2.86 -15.32 0.56
C PRO A 16 3.24 -16.54 -0.30
N GLU A 17 4.27 -17.29 0.12
CA GLU A 17 4.72 -18.53 -0.57
C GLU A 17 3.70 -19.67 -0.45
N SER A 18 2.83 -19.60 0.56
CA SER A 18 1.71 -20.51 0.76
C SER A 18 0.56 -19.82 1.50
N GLY A 19 -0.68 -20.26 1.25
CA GLY A 19 -1.88 -19.67 1.86
C GLY A 19 -2.51 -18.54 1.04
N MET A 20 -3.20 -17.62 1.70
CA MET A 20 -3.93 -16.51 1.08
C MET A 20 -3.78 -15.25 1.95
N LEU A 21 -3.58 -14.10 1.31
CA LEU A 21 -3.63 -12.78 1.94
C LEU A 21 -5.03 -12.20 1.80
N LEU A 22 -5.66 -11.83 2.92
CA LEU A 22 -6.90 -11.06 2.92
C LEU A 22 -6.58 -9.58 3.09
N SER A 23 -7.09 -8.75 2.19
CA SER A 23 -6.96 -7.28 2.26
C SER A 23 -8.34 -6.65 2.33
N TYR A 24 -8.48 -5.56 3.08
CA TYR A 24 -9.72 -4.79 3.15
C TYR A 24 -9.71 -3.68 2.09
N PHE A 25 -10.69 -3.70 1.19
CA PHE A 25 -10.92 -2.60 0.27
C PHE A 25 -11.95 -1.64 0.85
N LEU A 26 -11.56 -0.39 1.03
CA LEU A 26 -12.40 0.64 1.66
C LEU A 26 -12.75 1.72 0.65
N THR A 27 -14.04 1.99 0.48
CA THR A 27 -14.50 3.19 -0.21
C THR A 27 -14.58 4.31 0.81
N VAL A 28 -13.79 5.37 0.60
CA VAL A 28 -13.71 6.52 1.50
C VAL A 28 -14.09 7.80 0.77
N ALA A 29 -14.61 8.78 1.51
CA ALA A 29 -14.98 10.07 0.94
C ALA A 29 -13.77 10.92 0.52
N ASP A 30 -12.62 10.72 1.18
CA ASP A 30 -11.38 11.48 0.96
C ASP A 30 -10.16 10.55 1.13
N VAL A 31 -9.55 10.17 0.01
CA VAL A 31 -8.41 9.25 -0.02
C VAL A 31 -7.16 9.86 0.62
N PRO A 32 -6.71 11.09 0.27
CA PRO A 32 -5.57 11.73 0.93
C PRO A 32 -5.70 11.80 2.46
N ARG A 33 -6.88 12.19 2.97
CA ARG A 33 -7.12 12.27 4.41
C ARG A 33 -7.07 10.89 5.07
N SER A 34 -7.70 9.89 4.45
CA SER A 34 -7.68 8.53 4.97
C SER A 34 -6.27 7.95 4.96
N ARG A 35 -5.49 8.19 3.91
CA ARG A 35 -4.09 7.77 3.80
C ARG A 35 -3.26 8.33 4.96
N ALA A 36 -3.32 9.64 5.19
CA ALA A 36 -2.60 10.29 6.28
C ALA A 36 -2.97 9.69 7.65
N PHE A 37 -4.24 9.34 7.87
CA PHE A 37 -4.64 8.64 9.08
C PHE A 37 -3.98 7.25 9.19
N TYR A 38 -4.05 6.42 8.14
CA TYR A 38 -3.47 5.08 8.18
C TYR A 38 -1.93 5.08 8.26
N THR A 39 -1.25 6.10 7.72
CA THR A 39 0.22 6.20 7.80
C THR A 39 0.71 6.90 9.06
N ASP A 40 0.14 8.07 9.37
CA ASP A 40 0.73 8.98 10.36
C ASP A 40 0.19 8.69 11.78
N VAL A 41 -1.04 8.19 11.88
CA VAL A 41 -1.67 7.86 13.17
C VAL A 41 -1.51 6.39 13.50
N LEU A 42 -1.77 5.50 12.54
CA LEU A 42 -1.69 4.05 12.75
C LEU A 42 -0.31 3.45 12.45
N GLY A 43 0.63 4.25 11.95
CA GLY A 43 1.99 3.80 11.64
C GLY A 43 2.06 2.88 10.42
N GLY A 44 1.06 2.90 9.54
CA GLY A 44 1.04 2.13 8.31
C GLY A 44 2.04 2.64 7.28
N GLU A 45 2.45 1.75 6.39
CA GLU A 45 3.41 2.05 5.33
C GLU A 45 2.70 2.22 3.99
N LEU A 46 3.01 3.30 3.28
CA LEU A 46 2.43 3.58 1.97
C LEU A 46 3.08 2.67 0.92
N VAL A 47 2.31 1.73 0.38
CA VAL A 47 2.74 0.79 -0.68
C VAL A 47 2.49 1.40 -2.05
N LEU A 48 1.31 1.95 -2.26
CA LEU A 48 0.91 2.62 -3.50
C LEU A 48 0.13 3.88 -3.15
N ALA A 49 0.60 5.03 -3.64
CA ALA A 49 -0.04 6.32 -3.36
C ALA A 49 -1.31 6.57 -4.19
N GLU A 50 -1.48 5.83 -5.30
CA GLU A 50 -2.49 6.11 -6.33
C GLU A 50 -3.33 4.87 -6.67
N ASN A 51 -4.33 5.05 -7.53
CA ASN A 51 -5.49 4.18 -7.76
C ASN A 51 -5.21 2.66 -7.89
N PRO A 52 -5.63 1.83 -6.91
CA PRO A 52 -6.14 2.19 -5.58
C PRO A 52 -5.02 2.44 -4.55
N CYS A 53 -5.17 3.48 -3.74
CA CYS A 53 -4.23 3.78 -2.66
C CYS A 53 -4.13 2.56 -1.72
N THR A 54 -2.92 2.07 -1.51
CA THR A 54 -2.67 0.87 -0.71
C THR A 54 -1.72 1.21 0.44
N VAL A 55 -2.15 0.88 1.67
CA VAL A 55 -1.36 1.02 2.90
C VAL A 55 -1.22 -0.35 3.54
N ARG A 56 -0.01 -0.70 3.94
CA ARG A 56 0.29 -1.91 4.72
C ARG A 56 0.29 -1.55 6.20
N LEU A 57 -0.50 -2.29 6.99
CA LEU A 57 -0.51 -2.19 8.44
C LEU A 57 0.31 -3.34 9.04
N ALA A 58 0.84 -3.13 10.25
CA ALA A 58 1.63 -4.12 11.00
C ALA A 58 0.76 -5.26 11.57
#